data_AF-A0A8J6B133-F1
#
_entry.id   AF-A0A8J6B133-F1
#
_cell.length_a   1.000
_cell.length_b   1.000
_cell.length_c   1.000
_cell.angle_alpha   90.00
_cell.angle_beta   90.00
_cell.angle_gamma   90.00
#
_symmetry.space_group_name_H-M   'P 1'
#
loop_
_entity.id
_entity.type
_entity.pdbx_description
1 polymer ?
#
loop_
_entity_poly.entity_id
_entity_poly.type
_entity_poly.pdbx_seq_one_letter_code
_entity_poly.pdbx_strand_id
1 'polypeptide(L)'
;MVVISDPHIKVDPKYTLYSEAKEKGYFVKNISGQDFEGNCWPGVSSYLDFTNPDVREWYSSQFSFEKYKNSTNILFIWNDMNEPSVFGSCEGTMPKEAVHHQGWNHRDLHNLKCLRLTV
;
A
#
# COMPACT_ATOMS: atom_id res chain seq x y z
N MET A 1 -16.08 -15.88 5.49
CA MET A 1 -15.31 -15.84 4.22
C MET A 1 -14.15 -14.89 4.42
N VAL A 2 -12.96 -15.17 3.87
CA VAL A 2 -11.78 -14.30 4.00
C VAL A 2 -11.27 -13.94 2.61
N VAL A 3 -11.04 -12.66 2.34
CA VAL A 3 -10.51 -12.17 1.05
C VAL A 3 -9.15 -11.53 1.27
N ILE A 4 -8.21 -11.84 0.37
CA ILE A 4 -6.86 -11.28 0.41
C ILE A 4 -6.85 -9.81 -0.05
N SER A 5 -6.09 -8.97 0.64
CA SER A 5 -5.91 -7.55 0.33
C SER A 5 -4.46 -7.13 0.61
N ASP A 6 -3.70 -6.96 -0.47
CA ASP A 6 -2.27 -6.65 -0.37
C ASP A 6 -2.01 -5.14 -0.44
N PRO A 7 -0.90 -4.64 0.15
CA PRO A 7 -0.60 -3.20 0.20
C PRO A 7 -0.04 -2.62 -1.11
N HIS A 8 0.13 -3.44 -2.14
CA HIS A 8 0.62 -3.04 -3.46
C HIS A 8 -0.55 -2.85 -4.43
N ILE A 9 -0.66 -1.65 -5.00
CA ILE A 9 -1.74 -1.24 -5.87
C ILE A 9 -1.23 -1.20 -7.30
N LYS A 10 -1.93 -1.89 -8.21
CA LYS A 10 -1.59 -1.90 -9.64
C LYS A 10 -1.52 -0.48 -10.19
N VAL A 11 -0.44 -0.15 -10.90
CA VAL A 11 -0.31 1.11 -11.63
C VAL A 11 -1.23 1.05 -12.86
N ASP A 12 -2.42 1.62 -12.73
CA ASP A 12 -3.40 1.73 -13.82
C ASP A 12 -4.26 2.99 -13.61
N PRO A 13 -4.17 4.01 -14.48
CA PRO A 13 -4.99 5.22 -14.39
C PRO A 13 -6.50 4.97 -14.47
N LYS A 14 -6.93 3.82 -15.00
CA LYS A 14 -8.35 3.43 -15.05
C LYS A 14 -8.81 2.78 -13.74
N TYR A 15 -7.88 2.37 -12.88
CA TYR A 15 -8.21 1.80 -11.59
C TYR A 15 -8.47 2.91 -10.57
N THR A 16 -9.73 3.04 -10.16
CA THR A 16 -10.18 4.13 -9.28
C THR A 16 -9.35 4.23 -8.00
N LEU A 17 -9.02 3.10 -7.35
CA LEU A 17 -8.23 3.09 -6.12
C LEU A 17 -6.81 3.65 -6.33
N TYR A 18 -6.18 3.30 -7.46
CA TYR A 18 -4.86 3.83 -7.83
C TYR A 18 -4.94 5.34 -8.09
N SER A 19 -5.90 5.77 -8.89
CA SER A 19 -6.05 7.18 -9.28
C SER A 19 -6.34 8.08 -8.08
N GLU A 20 -7.22 7.66 -7.16
CA GLU A 20 -7.49 8.38 -5.91
C GLU A 20 -6.26 8.47 -5.00
N ALA A 21 -5.56 7.34 -4.80
CA ALA A 21 -4.34 7.31 -3.99
C ALA A 21 -3.23 8.19 -4.59
N LYS A 22 -3.12 8.22 -5.92
CA LYS A 22 -2.17 9.06 -6.65
C LYS A 22 -2.47 10.53 -6.48
N GLU A 23 -3.73 10.94 -6.69
CA GLU A 23 -4.18 12.32 -6.55
C GLU A 23 -3.95 12.85 -5.12
N LYS A 24 -4.19 12.00 -4.11
CA LYS A 24 -3.98 12.32 -2.70
C LYS A 24 -2.52 12.20 -2.24
N GLY A 25 -1.62 11.69 -3.08
CA GLY A 25 -0.21 11.52 -2.75
C GLY A 25 0.06 10.46 -1.67
N TYR A 26 -0.73 9.40 -1.64
CA TYR A 26 -0.72 8.37 -0.57
C TYR A 26 0.31 7.24 -0.76
N PHE A 27 1.05 7.26 -1.86
CA PHE A 27 2.12 6.29 -2.11
C PHE A 27 3.43 6.69 -1.44
N VAL A 28 4.20 5.67 -1.04
CA VAL A 28 5.61 5.82 -0.65
C VAL A 28 6.37 6.44 -1.82
N LYS A 29 7.34 7.31 -1.53
CA LYS A 29 8.14 7.98 -2.56
C LYS A 29 9.51 7.33 -2.74
N ASN A 30 10.08 7.47 -3.93
CA ASN A 30 11.49 7.17 -4.16
C ASN A 30 12.39 8.35 -3.75
N ILE A 31 13.71 8.17 -3.85
CA ILE A 31 14.70 9.22 -3.51
C ILE A 31 14.56 10.48 -4.38
N SER A 32 13.97 10.37 -5.57
CA SER A 32 13.69 11.48 -6.48
C SER A 32 12.38 12.20 -6.17
N GLY A 33 11.64 11.78 -5.13
CA GLY A 33 10.36 12.34 -4.72
C GLY A 33 9.15 11.90 -5.55
N GLN A 34 9.34 10.98 -6.51
CA GLN A 34 8.25 10.40 -7.30
C GLN A 34 7.62 9.21 -6.58
N ASP A 35 6.42 8.78 -6.98
CA ASP A 35 5.80 7.56 -6.45
C ASP A 35 6.74 6.36 -6.64
N PHE A 36 6.92 5.59 -5.58
CA PHE A 36 7.69 4.36 -5.65
C PHE A 36 6.91 3.31 -6.44
N GLU A 37 7.53 2.82 -7.50
CA GLU A 37 7.00 1.74 -8.34
C GLU A 37 7.92 0.53 -8.24
N GLY A 38 7.33 -0.64 -8.03
CA GLY A 38 8.02 -1.92 -7.99
C GLY A 38 7.14 -3.01 -8.58
N ASN A 39 7.72 -4.16 -8.92
CA ASN A 39 6.95 -5.27 -9.45
C ASN A 39 6.38 -6.11 -8.29
N CYS A 40 5.13 -6.54 -8.42
CA CYS A 40 4.52 -7.55 -7.55
C CYS A 40 3.50 -8.37 -8.37
N TRP A 41 2.55 -9.03 -7.72
CA TRP A 41 1.54 -9.86 -8.38
C TRP A 41 0.83 -9.21 -9.59
N PRO A 42 0.38 -7.94 -9.55
CA PRO A 42 -0.31 -7.33 -10.68
C PRO A 42 0.64 -6.69 -11.72
N GLY A 43 1.95 -6.93 -11.62
CA GLY A 43 3.00 -6.27 -12.40
C GLY A 43 3.50 -4.99 -11.72
N VAL A 44 3.67 -3.92 -12.50
CA VAL A 44 4.08 -2.61 -11.96
C VAL A 44 3.04 -2.11 -10.96
N SER A 45 3.49 -1.89 -9.73
CA SER A 45 2.66 -1.58 -8.57
C SER A 45 3.26 -0.44 -7.76
N SER A 46 2.40 0.42 -7.22
CA SER A 46 2.77 1.43 -6.23
C SER A 46 2.33 0.98 -4.84
N TYR A 47 3.05 1.41 -3.80
CA TYR A 47 2.86 0.92 -2.43
C TYR A 47 2.28 2.02 -1.56
N LEU A 48 1.13 1.74 -0.93
CA LEU A 48 0.51 2.70 0.00
C LEU A 48 1.40 2.92 1.22
N ASP A 49 1.45 4.16 1.68
CA ASP A 49 2.22 4.55 2.85
C ASP A 49 1.40 4.50 4.14
N PHE A 50 1.26 3.31 4.70
CA PHE A 50 0.54 3.08 5.96
C PHE A 50 1.18 3.75 7.19
N THR A 51 2.35 4.36 7.05
CA THR A 51 2.92 5.17 8.13
C THR A 51 2.12 6.46 8.33
N ASN A 52 1.49 6.99 7.27
CA ASN A 52 0.60 8.14 7.28
C ASN A 52 -0.78 7.77 7.89
N PRO A 53 -1.24 8.44 8.95
CA PRO A 53 -2.59 8.23 9.49
C PRO A 53 -3.71 8.45 8.47
N ASP A 54 -3.58 9.45 7.60
CA ASP A 54 -4.60 9.77 6.60
C ASP A 54 -4.77 8.64 5.59
N VAL A 55 -3.67 7.94 5.25
CA VAL A 55 -3.70 6.78 4.37
C VAL A 55 -4.43 5.62 5.04
N ARG A 56 -4.21 5.41 6.35
CA ARG A 56 -4.90 4.36 7.10
C ARG A 56 -6.40 4.62 7.19
N GLU A 57 -6.81 5.85 7.50
CA GLU A 57 -8.21 6.24 7.56
C GLU A 57 -8.90 6.17 6.19
N TRP A 58 -8.23 6.64 5.14
CA TRP A 58 -8.76 6.52 3.79
C TRP A 58 -8.88 5.07 3.35
N TYR A 59 -7.86 4.23 3.59
CA TYR A 59 -7.87 2.83 3.18
C TYR A 59 -8.91 2.03 3.95
N SER A 60 -9.07 2.25 5.26
CA SER A 60 -10.15 1.62 6.03
C SER A 60 -11.54 1.99 5.51
N SER A 61 -11.72 3.24 5.07
CA SER A 61 -13.00 3.67 4.46
C SER A 61 -13.36 2.89 3.19
N GLN A 62 -12.37 2.34 2.47
CA GLN A 62 -12.58 1.54 1.26
C GLN A 62 -13.27 0.20 1.54
N PHE A 63 -13.19 -0.30 2.78
CA PHE A 63 -13.85 -1.53 3.22
C PHE A 63 -15.29 -1.33 3.72
N SER A 64 -15.81 -0.09 3.69
CA SER A 64 -17.23 0.15 3.97
C SER A 64 -18.13 -0.61 2.99
N PHE A 65 -19.29 -1.10 3.45
CA PHE A 65 -20.23 -1.87 2.60
C PHE A 65 -20.70 -1.10 1.36
N GLU A 66 -20.66 0.23 1.40
CA GLU A 66 -21.02 1.11 0.27
C GLU A 66 -19.94 1.11 -0.83
N LYS A 67 -18.66 1.11 -0.44
CA LYS A 67 -17.52 1.15 -1.38
C LYS A 67 -17.09 -0.25 -1.81
N TYR A 68 -16.97 -1.18 -0.87
CA TYR A 68 -16.62 -2.55 -1.16
C TYR A 68 -17.86 -3.34 -1.56
N LYS A 69 -18.24 -3.19 -2.83
CA LYS A 69 -19.41 -3.87 -3.41
C LYS A 69 -19.33 -5.38 -3.16
N ASN A 70 -20.46 -5.96 -2.76
CA ASN A 70 -20.63 -7.38 -2.40
C ASN A 70 -19.94 -7.82 -1.10
N SER A 71 -19.37 -6.90 -0.32
CA SER A 71 -18.94 -7.22 1.04
C SER A 71 -20.14 -7.38 1.98
N THR A 72 -19.95 -8.20 3.02
CA THR A 72 -20.97 -8.53 4.02
C THR A 72 -20.35 -8.56 5.40
N ASN A 73 -21.18 -8.58 6.46
CA ASN A 73 -20.72 -8.64 7.85
C ASN A 73 -20.01 -9.95 8.25
N ILE A 74 -19.91 -10.92 7.35
CA ILE A 74 -19.19 -12.19 7.55
C ILE A 74 -17.96 -12.32 6.62
N LEU A 75 -17.62 -11.23 5.90
CA LEU A 75 -16.41 -11.10 5.10
C LEU A 75 -15.32 -10.47 5.96
N PHE A 76 -14.18 -11.15 6.04
CA PHE A 76 -12.97 -10.68 6.73
C PHE A 76 -11.82 -10.51 5.73
N ILE A 77 -10.78 -9.78 6.13
CA ILE A 77 -9.63 -9.45 5.26
C ILE A 77 -8.37 -10.19 5.74
N TRP A 78 -7.61 -10.70 4.78
CA TRP A 78 -6.25 -11.19 4.99
C TRP A 78 -5.28 -10.23 4.31
N ASN A 79 -4.39 -9.62 5.11
CA ASN A 79 -3.29 -8.82 4.58
C ASN A 79 -2.06 -9.72 4.37
N ASP A 80 -1.59 -9.82 3.13
CA ASP A 80 -0.37 -10.56 2.77
C ASP A 80 0.66 -9.60 2.13
N MET A 81 1.89 -10.12 1.91
CA MET A 81 2.96 -9.42 1.20
C MET A 81 3.34 -8.05 1.80
N ASN A 82 3.21 -7.90 3.12
CA ASN A 82 3.22 -6.62 3.82
C ASN A 82 4.55 -6.26 4.51
N GLU A 83 5.63 -6.97 4.18
CA GLU A 83 6.99 -6.70 4.64
C GLU A 83 7.49 -5.29 4.30
N PRO A 84 7.31 -4.70 3.09
CA PRO A 84 6.55 -5.08 1.89
C PRO A 84 7.35 -5.94 0.90
N SER A 85 6.71 -6.93 0.28
CA SER A 85 7.35 -7.74 -0.76
C SER A 85 7.38 -7.00 -2.11
N VAL A 86 8.58 -6.85 -2.65
CA VAL A 86 8.84 -6.22 -3.95
C VAL A 86 9.65 -7.21 -4.80
N PHE A 87 9.10 -7.66 -5.92
CA PHE A 87 9.76 -8.65 -6.78
C PHE A 87 10.92 -8.04 -7.54
N GLY A 88 12.04 -8.76 -7.55
CA GLY A 88 13.27 -8.37 -8.27
C GLY A 88 14.06 -7.22 -7.61
N SER A 89 13.67 -6.78 -6.41
CA SER A 89 14.45 -5.84 -5.61
C SER A 89 15.47 -6.56 -4.72
N CYS A 90 16.37 -5.79 -4.11
CA CYS A 90 17.30 -6.32 -3.12
C CYS A 90 16.52 -6.91 -1.93
N GLU A 91 16.87 -8.14 -1.53
CA GLU A 91 16.23 -8.89 -0.44
C GLU A 91 14.70 -9.11 -0.62
N GLY A 92 14.17 -8.86 -1.82
CA GLY A 92 12.73 -8.97 -2.09
C GLY A 92 11.89 -7.91 -1.38
N THR A 93 12.48 -6.78 -0.98
CA THR A 93 11.76 -5.70 -0.28
C THR A 93 12.09 -4.30 -0.83
N MET A 94 11.45 -3.28 -0.28
CA MET A 94 11.57 -1.89 -0.73
C MET A 94 12.98 -1.33 -0.43
N PRO A 95 13.54 -0.47 -1.31
CA PRO A 95 14.84 0.16 -1.08
C PRO A 95 14.90 0.94 0.23
N LYS A 96 16.05 0.93 0.89
CA LYS A 96 16.28 1.56 2.20
C LYS A 96 16.13 3.08 2.17
N GLU A 97 16.29 3.66 0.98
CA GLU A 97 16.24 5.09 0.66
C GLU A 97 14.84 5.56 0.24
N ALA A 98 13.86 4.65 0.17
CA ALA A 98 12.47 5.05 -0.08
C ALA A 98 11.97 5.94 1.07
N VAL A 99 11.20 6.96 0.73
CA VAL A 99 10.80 8.03 1.63
C VAL A 99 9.32 7.89 1.98
N HIS A 100 9.05 7.81 3.28
CA HIS A 100 7.74 7.73 3.90
C HIS A 100 7.26 9.12 4.34
N HIS A 101 6.03 9.16 4.85
CA HIS A 101 5.39 10.31 5.47
C HIS A 101 6.33 10.98 6.48
N GLN A 102 6.34 12.32 6.49
CA GLN A 102 7.27 13.16 7.27
C GLN A 102 8.76 13.03 6.90
N GLY A 103 9.09 12.40 5.76
CA GLY A 103 10.47 12.34 5.27
C GLY A 103 11.32 11.24 5.91
N TRP A 104 10.70 10.31 6.63
CA TRP A 104 11.41 9.16 7.19
C TRP A 104 11.87 8.20 6.09
N ASN A 105 13.05 7.62 6.24
CA ASN A 105 13.53 6.62 5.29
C ASN A 105 12.96 5.25 5.62
N HIS A 106 12.83 4.40 4.61
CA HIS A 106 12.33 3.04 4.75
C HIS A 106 13.15 2.22 5.74
N ARG A 107 14.48 2.42 5.78
CA ARG A 107 15.36 1.78 6.76
C ARG A 107 14.95 2.02 8.23
N ASP A 108 14.36 3.16 8.53
CA ASP A 108 13.98 3.53 9.90
C ASP A 108 12.64 2.90 10.30
N LEU A 109 11.79 2.59 9.33
CA LEU A 109 10.40 2.19 9.53
C LEU A 109 10.07 0.79 9.01
N HIS A 110 11.03 0.07 8.41
CA HIS A 110 10.84 -1.20 7.72
C HIS A 110 9.96 -2.18 8.52
N ASN A 111 10.37 -2.49 9.75
CA ASN A 111 9.65 -3.43 10.62
C ASN A 111 8.32 -2.88 11.18
N LEU A 112 8.13 -1.55 11.20
CA LEU A 112 6.90 -0.93 11.70
C LEU A 112 5.80 -0.89 10.64
N LYS A 113 6.13 -1.07 9.36
CA LYS A 113 5.16 -0.95 8.26
C LYS A 113 4.10 -2.05 8.30
N CYS A 114 4.52 -3.30 8.51
CA CYS A 114 3.63 -4.46 8.64
C CYS A 114 2.60 -4.26 9.77
N LEU A 115 3.03 -3.76 10.93
CA LEU A 115 2.15 -3.49 12.07
C LEU A 115 1.10 -2.40 11.79
N ARG A 116 1.41 -1.44 10.92
CA ARG A 116 0.50 -0.33 10.60
C ARG A 116 -0.53 -0.67 9.52
N LEU A 117 -0.46 -1.86 8.93
CA LEU A 117 -1.41 -2.35 7.92
C LEU A 117 -2.66 -3.02 8.52
N THR A 118 -2.80 -3.11 9.84
CA THR A 118 -4.00 -3.73 10.42
C THR A 118 -5.20 -2.79 10.23
N VAL A 119 -6.10 -3.19 9.33
CA VAL A 119 -7.37 -2.51 8.99
C VAL A 119 -8.53 -3.18 9.70
#